data_AF-A0A935KE24-F1
#
_entry.id   AF-A0A935KE24-F1
#
_cell.length_a   1.000
_cell.length_b   1.000
_cell.length_c   1.000
_cell.angle_alpha   90.00
_cell.angle_beta   90.00
_cell.angle_gamma   90.00
#
_symmetry.space_group_name_H-M   'P 1'
#
loop_
_entity.id
_entity.type
_entity.pdbx_description
1 polymer ?
#
loop_
_entity_poly.entity_id
_entity_poly.type
_entity_poly.pdbx_seq_one_letter_code
_entity_poly.pdbx_strand_id
1 'polypeptide(L)'
;MSPIVECLVAFLFGSVVGLLMQRSRFCNTAALRDAIMFRTYRNTKAMLMAMMILTVAFTGFMSLGAGHPMEFDVGLNTFAGLFLFGIGMVLAGACTVSTWVKTGEGNVGALWALVFTFVGMFLFSLVWSWNWWPPAPQTMTGEPNLPALQLGFANARTLQDKLGVPAIVFGLVQFAVLLAIYRAILRRERAQQEKHEQHQKDVAGQDA
;
A
#
# COMPACT_ATOMS: atom_id res chain seq x y z
N MET A 1 7.56 -9.71 -27.01
CA MET A 1 8.97 -9.90 -26.59
C MET A 1 9.19 -11.40 -26.38
N SER A 2 10.42 -11.91 -26.42
CA SER A 2 10.62 -13.33 -26.10
C SER A 2 10.42 -13.53 -24.58
N PRO A 3 9.80 -14.64 -24.14
CA PRO A 3 9.46 -14.85 -22.72
C PRO A 3 10.70 -14.84 -21.81
N ILE A 4 11.85 -15.24 -22.35
CA ILE A 4 13.14 -15.23 -21.64
C ILE A 4 13.57 -13.79 -21.31
N VAL A 5 13.37 -12.85 -22.25
CA VAL A 5 13.73 -11.44 -22.05
C VAL A 5 12.83 -10.80 -21.01
N GLU A 6 11.54 -11.12 -20.99
CA GLU A 6 10.60 -10.63 -19.97
C GLU A 6 11.00 -11.11 -18.56
N CYS A 7 11.35 -12.38 -18.41
CA CYS A 7 11.83 -12.93 -17.14
C CYS A 7 13.13 -12.26 -16.68
N LEU A 8 14.09 -12.02 -17.58
CA LEU A 8 15.35 -11.36 -17.24
C LEU A 8 15.14 -9.91 -16.81
N VAL A 9 14.29 -9.16 -17.52
CA VAL A 9 13.95 -7.78 -17.16
C VAL A 9 13.25 -7.74 -15.80
N ALA A 10 12.29 -8.64 -15.56
CA ALA A 10 11.60 -8.74 -14.28
C ALA A 10 12.56 -9.08 -13.13
N PHE A 11 13.52 -10.00 -13.36
CA PHE A 11 14.51 -10.38 -12.36
C PHE A 11 15.48 -9.23 -12.02
N LEU A 12 15.98 -8.53 -13.04
CA LEU A 12 16.86 -7.36 -12.84
C LEU A 12 16.11 -6.24 -12.11
N PHE A 13 14.88 -5.94 -12.53
CA PHE A 13 14.05 -4.94 -11.88
C PHE A 13 13.76 -5.30 -10.42
N GLY A 14 13.34 -6.54 -10.15
CA GLY A 14 13.08 -7.03 -8.81
C GLY A 14 14.31 -6.98 -7.89
N SER A 15 15.49 -7.32 -8.43
CA SER A 15 16.75 -7.25 -7.67
C SER A 15 17.12 -5.81 -7.29
N VAL A 16 16.99 -4.87 -8.23
CA VAL A 16 17.27 -3.45 -7.98
C VAL A 16 16.28 -2.86 -6.96
N VAL A 17 14.99 -3.14 -7.13
CA VAL A 17 13.95 -2.70 -6.18
C VAL A 17 14.19 -3.31 -4.80
N GLY A 18 14.54 -4.59 -4.72
CA GLY A 18 14.89 -5.26 -3.46
C GLY A 18 16.04 -4.58 -2.71
N LEU A 19 17.14 -4.27 -3.41
CA LEU A 19 18.29 -3.55 -2.84
C LEU A 19 17.91 -2.14 -2.33
N LEU A 20 17.09 -1.41 -3.10
CA LEU A 20 16.60 -0.09 -2.68
C LEU A 20 15.72 -0.17 -1.43
N MET A 21 14.84 -1.18 -1.34
CA MET A 21 13.99 -1.41 -0.18
C MET A 21 14.80 -1.81 1.06
N GLN A 22 15.85 -2.61 0.89
CA GLN A 22 16.76 -2.98 1.97
C GLN A 22 17.45 -1.77 2.59
N ARG A 23 18.00 -0.87 1.76
CA ARG A 23 18.70 0.33 2.24
C ARG A 23 17.77 1.35 2.88
N SER A 24 16.54 1.44 2.39
CA SER A 24 15.58 2.45 2.85
C SER A 24 14.81 2.04 4.10
N ARG A 25 14.85 0.76 4.51
CA ARG A 25 14.09 0.20 5.65
C ARG A 25 12.60 0.59 5.57
N PHE A 26 12.04 0.53 4.37
CA PHE A 26 10.66 0.95 4.12
C PHE A 26 9.66 0.01 4.79
N CYS A 27 8.87 0.54 5.73
CA CYS A 27 7.75 -0.17 6.33
C CYS A 27 6.54 0.77 6.41
N ASN A 28 5.48 0.43 5.66
CA ASN A 28 4.25 1.22 5.60
C ASN A 28 3.62 1.39 7.00
N THR A 29 3.57 0.29 7.76
CA THR A 29 3.03 0.28 9.13
C THR A 29 3.86 1.15 10.08
N ALA A 30 5.19 1.12 9.96
CA ALA A 30 6.07 1.98 10.76
C ALA A 30 5.89 3.46 10.36
N ALA A 31 5.75 3.76 9.07
CA ALA A 31 5.52 5.12 8.59
C ALA A 31 4.24 5.76 9.17
N LEU A 32 3.18 4.96 9.34
CA LEU A 32 1.95 5.42 9.99
C LEU A 32 2.10 5.55 11.51
N ARG A 33 2.68 4.54 12.17
CA ARG A 33 2.91 4.57 13.63
C ARG A 33 3.80 5.74 14.03
N ASP A 34 4.88 5.96 13.30
CA ASP A 34 5.89 6.98 13.59
C ASP A 34 5.32 8.41 13.39
N ALA A 35 4.44 8.59 12.39
CA ALA A 35 3.73 9.84 12.18
C ALA A 35 2.74 10.18 13.32
N ILE A 36 2.05 9.17 13.84
CA ILE A 36 1.02 9.33 14.87
C ILE A 36 1.64 9.49 16.26
N MET A 37 2.58 8.60 16.62
CA MET A 37 3.10 8.48 17.98
C MET A 37 4.31 9.37 18.23
N PHE A 38 5.26 9.42 17.29
CA PHE A 38 6.54 10.11 17.48
C PHE A 38 6.61 11.45 16.75
N ARG A 39 5.58 11.82 15.97
CA ARG A 39 5.56 12.99 15.07
C ARG A 39 6.81 13.11 14.19
N THR A 40 7.42 11.97 13.85
CA THR A 40 8.53 11.89 12.91
C THR A 40 8.01 11.47 11.55
N TYR A 41 8.17 12.35 10.57
CA TYR A 41 7.56 12.17 9.25
C TYR A 41 8.54 11.69 8.19
N ARG A 42 9.74 11.23 8.55
CA ARG A 42 10.77 10.80 7.58
C ARG A 42 10.25 9.69 6.65
N ASN A 43 9.73 8.61 7.24
CA ASN A 43 9.22 7.45 6.51
C ASN A 43 7.89 7.76 5.80
N THR A 44 7.04 8.59 6.43
CA THR A 44 5.75 9.03 5.87
C THR A 44 5.92 9.91 4.64
N LYS A 45 6.89 10.85 4.66
CA LYS A 45 7.22 11.69 3.50
C LYS A 45 7.70 10.86 2.32
N ALA A 46 8.56 9.88 2.58
CA ALA A 46 9.06 8.98 1.54
C ALA A 46 7.93 8.15 0.92
N MET A 47 7.01 7.63 1.75
CA MET A 47 5.83 6.89 1.29
C MET A 47 4.92 7.76 0.42
N LEU A 48 4.59 8.98 0.87
CA LEU A 48 3.74 9.90 0.10
C LEU A 48 4.37 10.25 -1.25
N MET A 49 5.68 10.50 -1.28
CA MET A 49 6.40 10.73 -2.54
C MET A 49 6.34 9.53 -3.47
N ALA A 50 6.56 8.31 -2.96
CA ALA A 50 6.45 7.10 -3.76
C ALA A 50 5.04 6.92 -4.33
N MET A 51 4.00 7.15 -3.53
CA MET A 51 2.60 7.07 -3.99
C MET A 51 2.31 8.12 -5.08
N MET A 52 2.82 9.35 -4.94
CA MET A 52 2.65 10.39 -5.97
C MET A 52 3.32 9.99 -7.29
N ILE A 53 4.56 9.50 -7.25
CA ILE A 53 5.29 9.05 -8.44
C ILE A 53 4.58 7.87 -9.10
N LEU A 54 4.15 6.86 -8.34
CA LEU A 54 3.40 5.71 -8.86
C LEU A 54 2.06 6.14 -9.48
N THR A 55 1.36 7.08 -8.86
CA THR A 55 0.09 7.60 -9.39
C THR A 55 0.30 8.24 -10.77
N VAL A 56 1.34 9.08 -10.91
CA VAL A 56 1.66 9.73 -12.19
C VAL A 56 2.13 8.72 -13.23
N ALA A 57 3.02 7.79 -12.85
CA ALA A 57 3.51 6.74 -13.74
C ALA A 57 2.36 5.86 -14.26
N PHE A 58 1.49 5.39 -13.37
CA PHE A 58 0.34 4.56 -13.74
C PHE A 58 -0.66 5.32 -14.63
N THR A 59 -0.94 6.58 -14.32
CA THR A 59 -1.79 7.45 -15.16
C THR A 59 -1.18 7.65 -16.55
N GLY A 60 0.13 7.84 -16.64
CA GLY A 60 0.86 7.93 -17.90
C GLY A 60 0.78 6.63 -18.72
N PHE A 61 1.04 5.48 -18.09
CA PHE A 61 0.92 4.17 -18.73
C PHE A 61 -0.50 3.88 -19.26
N MET A 62 -1.53 4.27 -18.49
CA MET A 62 -2.93 4.18 -18.92
C MET A 62 -3.22 5.07 -20.14
N SER A 63 -2.69 6.30 -20.17
CA SER A 63 -2.88 7.22 -21.30
C SER A 63 -2.18 6.78 -22.59
N LEU A 64 -1.10 6.01 -22.47
CA LEU A 64 -0.33 5.46 -23.59
C LEU A 64 -0.92 4.16 -24.15
N GLY A 65 -2.03 3.65 -23.57
CA GLY A 65 -2.74 2.45 -24.05
C GLY A 65 -2.04 1.11 -23.77
N ALA A 66 -0.93 1.12 -23.01
CA ALA A 66 -0.15 -0.07 -22.68
C ALA A 66 -0.51 -0.70 -21.32
N GLY A 67 -1.43 -0.09 -20.56
CA GLY A 67 -1.89 -0.60 -19.27
C GLY A 67 -3.15 -1.47 -19.43
N HIS A 68 -3.07 -2.73 -19.01
CA HIS A 68 -4.26 -3.55 -18.75
C HIS A 68 -4.69 -3.33 -17.29
N PRO A 69 -5.75 -2.55 -17.01
CA PRO A 69 -6.24 -2.40 -15.64
C PRO A 69 -6.79 -3.75 -15.16
N MET A 70 -6.22 -4.27 -14.08
CA MET A 70 -6.77 -5.44 -13.40
C MET A 70 -8.03 -5.01 -12.65
N GLU A 71 -9.15 -5.65 -12.94
CA GLU A 71 -10.43 -5.37 -12.30
C GLU A 71 -10.52 -6.20 -11.02
N PHE A 72 -10.64 -5.51 -9.88
CA PHE A 72 -10.82 -6.14 -8.59
C PHE A 72 -12.16 -5.73 -8.02
N ASP A 73 -13.10 -6.67 -7.93
CA ASP A 73 -14.36 -6.41 -7.23
C ASP A 73 -14.12 -6.16 -5.75
N VAL A 74 -14.54 -4.98 -5.30
CA VAL A 74 -14.52 -4.62 -3.88
C VAL A 74 -15.83 -5.04 -3.22
N GLY A 75 -15.74 -5.97 -2.28
CA GLY A 75 -16.89 -6.44 -1.48
C GLY A 75 -16.72 -6.13 0.01
N LEU A 76 -17.71 -6.47 0.83
CA LEU A 76 -17.56 -6.41 2.29
C LEU A 76 -16.48 -7.39 2.77
N ASN A 77 -16.28 -8.48 2.04
CA ASN A 77 -15.19 -9.43 2.24
C ASN A 77 -13.81 -8.77 2.14
N THR A 78 -13.66 -7.78 1.25
CA THR A 78 -12.42 -7.01 1.11
C THR A 78 -12.17 -6.19 2.37
N PHE A 79 -13.19 -5.52 2.92
CA PHE A 79 -13.07 -4.78 4.18
C PHE A 79 -12.72 -5.69 5.37
N ALA A 80 -13.39 -6.83 5.49
CA ALA A 80 -13.08 -7.83 6.52
C ALA A 80 -11.64 -8.36 6.37
N GLY A 81 -11.21 -8.64 5.13
CA GLY A 81 -9.85 -9.07 4.81
C GLY A 81 -8.80 -8.01 5.15
N LEU A 82 -9.02 -6.74 4.82
CA LEU A 82 -8.11 -5.63 5.17
C LEU A 82 -7.94 -5.52 6.69
N PHE A 83 -9.02 -5.67 7.46
CA PHE A 83 -8.97 -5.58 8.92
C PHE A 83 -8.18 -6.76 9.51
N LEU A 84 -8.48 -8.00 9.09
CA LEU A 84 -7.77 -9.20 9.52
C LEU A 84 -6.28 -9.13 9.16
N PHE A 85 -5.97 -8.67 7.94
CA PHE A 85 -4.61 -8.49 7.45
C PHE A 85 -3.85 -7.43 8.25
N GLY A 86 -4.50 -6.32 8.60
CA GLY A 86 -3.94 -5.29 9.47
C GLY A 86 -3.58 -5.81 10.86
N ILE A 87 -4.48 -6.58 11.49
CA ILE A 87 -4.20 -7.25 12.78
C ILE A 87 -2.99 -8.18 12.64
N GLY A 88 -2.95 -8.98 11.57
CA GLY A 88 -1.81 -9.86 11.26
C GLY A 88 -0.48 -9.12 11.14
N MET A 89 -0.45 -7.97 10.47
CA MET A 89 0.77 -7.14 10.37
C MET A 89 1.26 -6.63 11.74
N VAL A 90 0.34 -6.27 12.63
CA VAL A 90 0.69 -5.78 13.98
C VAL A 90 1.28 -6.93 14.80
N LEU A 91 0.67 -8.11 14.76
CA LEU A 91 1.16 -9.31 15.45
C LEU A 91 2.52 -9.79 14.91
N ALA A 92 2.73 -9.73 13.59
CA ALA A 92 4.00 -10.10 12.96
C ALA A 92 5.10 -9.05 13.16
N GLY A 93 4.77 -7.81 13.55
CA GLY A 93 5.73 -6.72 13.74
C GLY A 93 6.39 -6.21 12.46
N ALA A 94 5.85 -6.54 11.29
CA ALA A 94 6.36 -6.13 9.98
C ALA A 94 5.24 -6.09 8.92
N CYS A 95 5.35 -5.18 7.94
CA CYS A 95 4.53 -5.26 6.73
C CYS A 95 5.11 -6.28 5.77
N THR A 96 4.27 -6.81 4.86
CA THR A 96 4.65 -7.88 3.92
C THR A 96 5.94 -7.56 3.15
N VAL A 97 6.10 -6.34 2.65
CA VAL A 97 7.32 -5.91 1.94
C VAL A 97 8.56 -5.97 2.84
N SER A 98 8.44 -5.49 4.08
CA SER A 98 9.55 -5.55 5.04
C SER A 98 9.85 -6.97 5.48
N THR A 99 8.87 -7.88 5.51
CA THR A 99 9.09 -9.28 5.83
C THR A 99 10.00 -9.93 4.78
N TRP A 100 9.73 -9.74 3.49
CA TRP A 100 10.58 -10.23 2.40
C TRP A 100 12.02 -9.73 2.51
N VAL A 101 12.20 -8.44 2.75
CA VAL A 101 13.53 -7.82 2.89
C VAL A 101 14.27 -8.38 4.13
N LYS A 102 13.61 -8.44 5.29
CA LYS A 102 14.20 -8.96 6.53
C LYS A 102 14.54 -10.44 6.44
N THR A 103 13.74 -11.23 5.73
CA THR A 103 14.06 -12.63 5.43
C THR A 103 15.32 -12.73 4.58
N GLY A 104 15.48 -11.84 3.59
CA GLY A 104 16.71 -11.73 2.80
C GLY A 104 17.94 -11.27 3.61
N GLU A 105 17.74 -10.52 4.69
CA GLU A 105 18.80 -10.15 5.65
C GLU A 105 19.17 -11.29 6.63
N GLY A 106 18.45 -12.42 6.59
CA GLY A 106 18.70 -13.57 7.47
C GLY A 106 17.96 -13.52 8.81
N ASN A 107 16.94 -12.66 8.96
CA ASN A 107 16.14 -12.63 10.18
C ASN A 107 15.20 -13.84 10.25
N VAL A 108 15.52 -14.79 11.13
CA VAL A 108 14.74 -16.02 11.36
C VAL A 108 13.29 -15.72 11.79
N GLY A 109 13.06 -14.65 12.56
CA GLY A 109 11.70 -14.25 12.94
C GLY A 109 10.86 -13.80 11.74
N ALA A 110 11.47 -13.07 10.79
CA ALA A 110 10.80 -12.67 9.56
C ALA A 110 10.57 -13.84 8.61
N LEU A 111 11.49 -14.81 8.57
CA LEU A 111 11.32 -16.05 7.82
C LEU A 111 10.08 -16.82 8.29
N TRP A 112 9.91 -16.99 9.61
CA TRP A 112 8.71 -17.64 10.15
C TRP A 112 7.44 -16.88 9.81
N ALA A 113 7.43 -15.55 9.97
CA ALA A 113 6.29 -14.72 9.61
C ALA A 113 5.91 -14.88 8.12
N LEU A 114 6.92 -14.97 7.23
CA LEU A 114 6.72 -15.19 5.80
C LEU A 114 6.09 -16.57 5.53
N VAL A 115 6.64 -17.63 6.13
CA VAL A 115 6.10 -19.00 5.98
C VAL A 115 4.65 -19.08 6.46
N PHE A 116 4.34 -18.56 7.65
CA PHE A 116 2.97 -18.56 8.17
C PHE A 116 2.01 -17.71 7.33
N THR A 117 2.49 -16.65 6.66
CA THR A 117 1.67 -15.87 5.72
C THR A 117 1.25 -16.74 4.52
N PHE A 118 2.19 -17.50 3.93
CA PHE A 118 1.88 -18.40 2.82
C PHE A 118 0.97 -19.56 3.26
N VAL A 119 1.25 -20.18 4.40
CA VAL A 119 0.43 -21.25 4.97
C VAL A 119 -0.99 -20.75 5.27
N GLY A 120 -1.12 -19.58 5.89
CA GLY A 120 -2.41 -18.96 6.16
C GLY A 120 -3.19 -18.63 4.89
N MET A 121 -2.54 -18.09 3.86
CA MET A 121 -3.19 -17.80 2.58
C MET A 121 -3.66 -19.08 1.88
N PHE A 122 -2.85 -20.15 1.91
CA PHE A 122 -3.20 -21.44 1.34
C PHE A 122 -4.35 -22.12 2.10
N LEU A 123 -4.30 -22.15 3.44
CA LEU A 123 -5.37 -22.70 4.27
C LEU A 123 -6.67 -21.92 4.12
N PHE A 124 -6.61 -20.59 4.11
CA PHE A 124 -7.79 -19.76 3.88
C PHE A 124 -8.41 -20.05 2.51
N SER A 125 -7.58 -20.17 1.46
CA SER A 125 -8.06 -20.55 0.12
C SER A 125 -8.72 -21.94 0.09
N LEU A 126 -8.19 -22.91 0.84
CA LEU A 126 -8.77 -24.25 0.95
C LEU A 126 -10.09 -24.26 1.70
N VAL A 127 -10.16 -23.58 2.85
CA VAL A 127 -11.38 -23.49 3.68
C VAL A 127 -12.49 -22.78 2.92
N TRP A 128 -12.14 -21.69 2.21
CA TRP A 128 -13.10 -20.95 1.41
C TRP A 128 -13.60 -21.78 0.21
N SER A 129 -12.70 -22.51 -0.45
CA SER A 129 -13.05 -23.47 -1.51
C SER A 129 -13.98 -24.58 -1.00
N TRP A 130 -13.75 -25.08 0.22
CA TRP A 130 -14.55 -26.18 0.77
C TRP A 130 -15.95 -25.75 1.22
N ASN A 131 -16.09 -24.54 1.77
CA ASN A 131 -17.38 -24.04 2.27
C ASN A 131 -18.27 -23.41 1.17
N TRP A 132 -17.69 -22.92 0.06
CA TRP A 132 -18.41 -22.18 -1.00
C TRP A 132 -18.36 -22.85 -2.40
N TRP A 133 -18.12 -24.16 -2.49
CA TRP A 133 -18.21 -24.91 -3.75
C TRP A 133 -19.69 -24.99 -4.23
N PRO A 134 -20.07 -24.52 -5.44
CA PRO A 134 -19.31 -24.40 -6.69
C PRO A 134 -18.63 -23.05 -6.96
N PRO A 135 -17.55 -23.03 -7.79
CA PRO A 135 -16.65 -21.88 -7.95
C PRO A 135 -17.35 -20.71 -8.62
N ALA A 136 -17.78 -19.73 -7.81
CA ALA A 136 -18.01 -18.35 -8.23
C ALA A 136 -18.69 -18.12 -9.62
N PRO A 137 -19.79 -18.79 -10.02
CA PRO A 137 -20.59 -18.29 -11.13
C PRO A 137 -21.49 -17.12 -10.67
N GLN A 138 -21.62 -16.91 -9.35
CA GLN A 138 -22.55 -15.96 -8.74
C GLN A 138 -21.89 -14.60 -8.42
N THR A 139 -20.57 -14.48 -8.50
CA THR A 139 -19.85 -13.21 -8.24
C THR A 139 -19.48 -12.48 -9.53
N MET A 140 -19.59 -13.14 -10.68
CA MET A 140 -19.35 -12.60 -12.02
C MET A 140 -20.64 -12.16 -12.73
N THR A 141 -21.81 -12.26 -12.07
CA THR A 141 -23.13 -12.14 -12.72
C THR A 141 -23.79 -10.76 -12.66
N GLY A 142 -23.10 -9.69 -12.25
CA GLY A 142 -23.70 -8.34 -12.33
C GLY A 142 -24.77 -8.04 -11.29
N GLU A 143 -25.15 -9.00 -10.43
CA GLU A 143 -26.21 -8.85 -9.44
C GLU A 143 -25.66 -8.80 -7.99
N PRO A 144 -26.25 -8.00 -7.09
CA PRO A 144 -25.84 -7.93 -5.69
C PRO A 144 -26.17 -9.24 -4.96
N ASN A 145 -25.15 -10.08 -4.78
CA ASN A 145 -25.30 -11.36 -4.09
C ASN A 145 -25.05 -11.24 -2.58
N LEU A 146 -26.14 -11.20 -1.82
CA LEU A 146 -26.18 -11.32 -0.37
C LEU A 146 -25.43 -12.55 0.19
N PRO A 147 -25.44 -13.75 -0.43
CA PRO A 147 -24.69 -14.91 0.07
C PRO A 147 -23.18 -14.84 -0.18
N ALA A 148 -22.71 -13.92 -1.05
CA ALA A 148 -21.30 -13.69 -1.32
C ALA A 148 -20.73 -12.44 -0.62
N LEU A 149 -21.57 -11.65 0.09
CA LEU A 149 -21.16 -10.39 0.76
C LEU A 149 -20.33 -9.46 -0.13
N GLN A 150 -20.56 -9.56 -1.44
CA GLN A 150 -19.91 -8.78 -2.47
C GLN A 150 -20.90 -7.67 -2.84
N LEU A 151 -20.64 -6.46 -2.34
CA LEU A 151 -21.27 -5.25 -2.85
C LEU A 151 -20.79 -5.11 -4.29
N GLY A 152 -21.55 -5.65 -5.24
CA GLY A 152 -21.17 -5.68 -6.64
C GLY A 152 -20.71 -4.30 -7.14
N PHE A 153 -19.59 -4.30 -7.87
CA PHE A 153 -19.16 -3.26 -8.80
C PHE A 153 -18.93 -1.83 -8.25
N ALA A 154 -18.31 -1.67 -7.07
CA ALA A 154 -17.68 -0.38 -6.73
C ALA A 154 -16.22 -0.32 -7.23
N ASN A 155 -15.98 -0.62 -8.52
CA ASN A 155 -14.65 -0.60 -9.12
C ASN A 155 -14.37 0.77 -9.75
N ALA A 156 -13.10 1.18 -9.77
CA ALA A 156 -12.71 2.45 -10.36
C ALA A 156 -13.17 2.57 -11.83
N ARG A 157 -13.17 1.45 -12.58
CA ARG A 157 -13.65 1.33 -13.96
C ARG A 157 -15.17 1.50 -14.11
N THR A 158 -15.98 0.93 -13.22
CA THR A 158 -17.44 1.10 -13.29
C THR A 158 -17.87 2.52 -12.87
N LEU A 159 -17.16 3.14 -11.92
CA LEU A 159 -17.31 4.58 -11.67
C LEU A 159 -16.85 5.41 -12.87
N GLN A 160 -15.80 4.98 -13.57
CA GLN A 160 -15.29 5.65 -14.76
C GLN A 160 -16.30 5.61 -15.93
N ASP A 161 -16.92 4.46 -16.15
CA ASP A 161 -17.92 4.24 -17.19
C ASP A 161 -19.27 4.93 -16.86
N LYS A 162 -19.63 5.02 -15.57
CA LYS A 162 -20.84 5.74 -15.11
C LYS A 162 -20.67 7.26 -15.07
N LEU A 163 -19.49 7.78 -14.71
CA LEU A 163 -19.23 9.22 -14.61
C LEU A 163 -18.59 9.83 -15.88
N GLY A 164 -18.12 9.01 -16.84
CA GLY A 164 -17.49 9.50 -18.08
C GLY A 164 -16.16 10.22 -17.86
N VAL A 165 -15.51 10.01 -16.72
CA VAL A 165 -14.34 10.77 -16.28
C VAL A 165 -13.05 10.09 -16.80
N PRO A 166 -12.18 10.78 -17.57
CA PRO A 166 -10.95 10.19 -18.06
C PRO A 166 -10.02 9.78 -16.90
N ALA A 167 -9.26 8.70 -17.05
CA ALA A 167 -8.40 8.12 -15.99
C ALA A 167 -7.42 9.15 -15.40
N ILE A 168 -7.08 10.13 -16.23
CA ILE A 168 -6.22 11.26 -15.92
C ILE A 168 -6.81 12.12 -14.79
N VAL A 169 -8.12 12.32 -14.73
CA VAL A 169 -8.77 13.12 -13.69
C VAL A 169 -8.68 12.41 -12.33
N PHE A 170 -8.90 11.10 -12.28
CA PHE A 170 -8.71 10.34 -11.04
C PHE A 170 -7.25 10.38 -10.56
N GLY A 171 -6.29 10.23 -11.48
CA GLY A 171 -4.87 10.36 -11.19
C GLY A 171 -4.49 11.76 -10.67
N LEU A 172 -5.01 12.82 -11.30
CA LEU A 172 -4.78 14.21 -10.90
C LEU A 172 -5.42 14.54 -9.55
N VAL A 173 -6.64 14.08 -9.30
CA VAL A 173 -7.32 14.25 -8.00
C VAL A 173 -6.53 13.55 -6.90
N GLN A 174 -6.13 12.29 -7.12
CA GLN A 174 -5.31 11.54 -6.17
C GLN A 174 -3.97 12.24 -5.91
N PHE A 175 -3.30 12.72 -6.96
CA PHE A 175 -2.07 13.48 -6.83
C PHE A 175 -2.27 14.77 -6.04
N ALA A 176 -3.34 15.53 -6.31
CA ALA A 176 -3.65 16.77 -5.60
C ALA A 176 -3.94 16.52 -4.10
N VAL A 177 -4.67 15.45 -3.78
CA VAL A 177 -4.93 15.04 -2.39
C VAL A 177 -3.62 14.66 -1.69
N LEU A 178 -2.78 13.83 -2.30
CA LEU A 178 -1.48 13.45 -1.74
C LEU A 178 -0.55 14.65 -1.57
N LEU A 179 -0.55 15.60 -2.52
CA LEU A 179 0.22 16.84 -2.43
C LEU A 179 -0.28 17.73 -1.30
N ALA A 180 -1.60 17.82 -1.09
CA ALA A 180 -2.19 18.57 0.01
C ALA A 180 -1.78 17.99 1.37
N ILE A 181 -1.84 16.66 1.51
CA ILE A 181 -1.39 15.95 2.72
C ILE A 181 0.11 16.18 2.94
N TYR A 182 0.93 16.05 1.90
CA TYR A 182 2.37 16.28 1.97
C TYR A 182 2.71 17.72 2.41
N ARG A 183 2.02 18.72 1.84
CA ARG A 183 2.17 20.13 2.25
C ARG A 183 1.70 20.37 3.68
N ALA A 184 0.64 19.72 4.13
CA ALA A 184 0.16 19.82 5.50
C ALA A 184 1.19 19.27 6.50
N ILE A 185 1.85 18.16 6.17
CA ILE A 185 2.93 17.58 6.99
C ILE A 185 4.12 18.54 7.07
N LEU A 186 4.57 19.12 5.95
CA LEU A 186 5.66 20.09 5.96
C LEU A 186 5.35 21.35 6.77
N ARG A 187 4.09 21.82 6.75
CA ARG A 187 3.65 22.93 7.61
C ARG A 187 3.73 22.57 9.09
N ARG A 188 3.33 21.34 9.46
CA ARG A 188 3.42 20.85 10.85
C ARG A 188 4.85 20.68 11.32
N GLU A 189 5.76 20.19 10.47
CA GLU A 189 7.19 20.09 10.79
C GLU A 189 7.82 21.46 11.08
N ARG A 190 7.56 22.47 10.25
CA ARG A 190 8.09 23.83 10.47
C ARG A 190 7.62 24.43 11.80
N ALA A 191 6.33 24.32 12.11
CA ALA A 191 5.78 24.79 13.38
C ALA A 191 6.34 24.03 14.60
N GLN A 192 6.74 22.76 14.45
CA GLN A 192 7.42 22.00 15.51
C GLN A 192 8.86 22.49 15.71
N GLN A 193 9.59 22.77 14.62
CA GLN A 193 10.96 23.29 14.69
C GLN A 193 11.01 24.66 15.36
N GLU A 194 10.10 25.57 15.02
CA GLU A 194 10.00 26.89 15.63
C GLU A 194 9.81 26.81 17.16
N LYS A 195 8.95 25.89 17.63
CA LYS A 195 8.74 25.65 19.07
C LYS A 195 9.97 25.08 19.77
N HIS A 196 10.71 24.19 19.11
CA HIS A 196 11.95 23.64 19.66
C HIS A 196 13.04 24.71 19.76
N GLU A 197 13.15 25.58 18.77
CA GLU A 197 14.10 26.70 18.77
C GLU A 197 13.76 27.73 19.86
N GLN A 198 12.47 28.05 20.04
CA GLN A 198 12.01 28.90 21.15
C GLN A 198 12.33 28.29 22.51
N HIS A 199 12.00 27.01 22.72
CA HIS A 199 12.30 26.35 23.99
C HIS A 199 13.80 26.30 24.29
N GLN A 200 14.64 26.09 23.27
CA GLN A 200 16.10 26.11 23.43
C GLN A 200 16.63 27.51 23.79
N LYS A 201 16.03 28.57 23.23
CA LYS A 201 16.35 29.97 23.57
C LYS A 201 15.94 30.31 25.00
N ASP A 202 14.76 29.85 25.44
CA ASP A 202 14.27 30.06 26.80
C ASP A 202 15.19 29.39 27.83
N VAL A 203 15.63 28.15 27.57
CA VAL A 203 16.58 27.43 28.45
C VAL A 203 17.95 28.10 28.46
N ALA A 204 18.50 28.48 27.31
CA ALA A 204 19.81 29.13 27.24
C ALA A 204 19.83 30.54 27.88
N GLY A 205 18.70 31.24 27.89
CA GLY A 205 18.55 32.53 28.56
C GLY A 205 18.35 32.42 30.08
N GLN A 206 18.03 31.23 30.60
CA GLN A 206 17.84 30.99 32.03
C GLN A 206 19.14 30.67 32.78
N ASP A 207 20.19 30.30 32.03
CA ASP A 207 21.53 29.96 32.54
C ASP A 207 22.52 31.16 32.50
N ALA A 208 22.05 32.36 32.12
CA ALA A 208 22.83 33.61 32.01
C ALA A 208 22.39 34.66 33.04
#